data_AF-A0A924QFN0-F1
#
_entry.id   AF-A0A924QFN0-F1
#
_cell.length_a   1.000
_cell.length_b   1.000
_cell.length_c   1.000
_cell.angle_alpha   90.00
_cell.angle_beta   90.00
_cell.angle_gamma   90.00
#
_symmetry.space_group_name_H-M   'P 1'
#
loop_
_entity.id
_entity.type
_entity.pdbx_description
1 polymer ?
#
loop_
_entity_poly.entity_id
_entity_poly.type
_entity_poly.pdbx_seq_one_letter_code
_entity_poly.pdbx_strand_id
1 'polypeptide(L)'
;MSTFGFSSNAVQLGGLAVFAISTVVCARTAAQGRRAWRSVAWLQLACFSEVLFGLRHHLHDAGGGLLRQMARYNTRHDLQVSLLVVLIICTVLVAAWLWHTWRQRADATAPLFVAFAASGFSVLSFSAEVVSLHSVDAWLYAPFSIFNVISLLWAAAAATVCVGAVIEARR
;
A
#
# COMPACT_ATOMS: atom_id res chain seq x y z
N MET A 1 19.36 -19.62 -11.57
CA MET A 1 20.45 -18.95 -10.83
C MET A 1 19.87 -17.69 -10.21
N SER A 2 19.69 -17.73 -8.89
CA SER A 2 18.84 -16.84 -8.10
C SER A 2 19.63 -15.65 -7.54
N THR A 3 19.58 -14.52 -8.24
CA THR A 3 20.04 -13.20 -7.74
C THR A 3 18.88 -12.39 -7.12
N PHE A 4 17.81 -13.05 -6.66
CA PHE A 4 16.65 -12.42 -6.00
C PHE A 4 16.76 -12.34 -4.47
N GLY A 5 17.88 -12.75 -3.86
CA GLY A 5 17.98 -12.95 -2.41
C GLY A 5 18.22 -11.69 -1.56
N PHE A 6 18.78 -10.60 -2.12
CA PHE A 6 19.12 -9.39 -1.35
C PHE A 6 18.12 -8.25 -1.50
N SER A 7 17.52 -8.07 -2.69
CA SER A 7 16.58 -6.96 -2.94
C SER A 7 15.21 -7.18 -2.27
N SER A 8 14.72 -8.42 -2.25
CA SER A 8 13.47 -8.81 -1.59
C SER A 8 13.53 -8.60 -0.07
N ASN A 9 14.66 -8.95 0.54
CA ASN A 9 14.88 -8.81 1.97
C ASN A 9 14.95 -7.32 2.39
N ALA A 10 15.66 -6.48 1.62
CA ALA A 10 15.74 -5.04 1.90
C ALA A 10 14.38 -4.32 1.75
N VAL A 11 13.60 -4.66 0.72
CA VAL A 11 12.26 -4.08 0.50
C VAL A 11 11.29 -4.50 1.60
N GLN A 12 11.30 -5.78 2.00
CA GLN A 12 10.47 -6.27 3.11
C GLN A 12 10.87 -5.62 4.43
N LEU A 13 12.16 -5.57 4.77
CA LEU A 13 12.64 -4.90 5.99
C LEU A 13 12.28 -3.41 5.99
N GLY A 14 12.43 -2.74 4.85
CA GLY A 14 12.01 -1.35 4.67
C GLY A 14 10.52 -1.17 4.93
N GLY A 15 9.67 -1.99 4.29
CA GLY A 15 8.22 -2.01 4.49
C GLY A 15 7.84 -2.25 5.96
N LEU A 16 8.42 -3.27 6.59
CA LEU A 16 8.19 -3.60 8.00
C LEU A 16 8.54 -2.43 8.92
N ALA A 17 9.71 -1.83 8.72
CA ALA A 17 10.15 -0.71 9.53
C ALA A 17 9.21 0.49 9.39
N VAL A 18 8.87 0.90 8.16
CA VAL A 18 8.05 2.10 7.95
C VAL A 18 6.61 1.91 8.41
N PHE A 19 6.01 0.73 8.18
CA PHE A 19 4.64 0.44 8.64
C PHE A 19 4.56 0.21 10.15
N ALA A 20 5.60 -0.34 10.78
CA ALA A 20 5.66 -0.42 12.24
C ALA A 20 5.74 0.96 12.87
N ILE A 21 6.61 1.83 12.36
CA ILE A 21 6.77 3.21 12.84
C ILE A 21 5.45 3.98 12.69
N SER A 22 4.84 3.97 11.51
CA SER A 22 3.58 4.68 11.27
C SER A 22 2.44 4.17 12.16
N THR A 23 2.35 2.84 12.36
CA THR A 23 1.38 2.24 13.28
C THR A 23 1.54 2.78 14.70
N VAL A 24 2.77 2.79 15.22
CA VAL A 24 3.05 3.29 16.58
C VAL A 24 2.72 4.78 16.70
N VAL A 25 3.12 5.58 15.71
CA VAL A 25 2.83 7.02 15.71
C VAL A 25 1.31 7.27 15.70
N CYS A 26 0.56 6.62 14.81
CA CYS A 26 -0.90 6.77 14.76
C CYS A 26 -1.59 6.26 16.04
N ALA A 27 -1.13 5.15 16.62
CA ALA A 27 -1.66 4.63 17.88
C ALA A 27 -1.44 5.61 19.04
N ARG A 28 -0.26 6.26 19.10
CA ARG A 28 0.02 7.30 20.09
C ARG A 28 -0.86 8.54 19.89
N THR A 29 -1.00 9.03 18.66
CA THR A 29 -1.92 10.14 18.36
C THR A 29 -3.36 9.81 18.74
N ALA A 30 -3.80 8.57 18.51
CA ALA A 30 -5.12 8.12 18.95
C ALA A 30 -5.28 8.09 20.48
N ALA A 31 -4.24 7.67 21.21
CA ALA A 31 -4.21 7.64 22.68
C ALA A 31 -4.27 9.05 23.30
N GLN A 32 -3.82 10.09 22.59
CA GLN A 32 -3.91 11.50 23.00
C GLN A 32 -5.31 12.12 22.80
N GLY A 33 -6.33 11.31 22.52
CA GLY A 33 -7.72 11.76 22.37
C GLY A 33 -8.19 11.93 20.93
N ARG A 34 -7.31 11.82 19.94
CA ARG A 34 -7.65 11.89 18.51
C ARG A 34 -8.14 10.53 17.98
N ARG A 35 -9.26 10.03 18.52
CA ARG A 35 -9.76 8.65 18.31
C ARG A 35 -9.84 8.19 16.85
N ALA A 36 -10.10 9.11 15.91
CA ALA A 36 -10.17 8.79 14.48
C ALA A 36 -8.85 8.21 13.90
N TRP A 37 -7.70 8.51 14.52
CA TRP A 37 -6.39 7.96 14.15
C TRP A 37 -6.25 6.47 14.46
N ARG A 38 -7.14 5.90 15.30
CA ARG A 38 -7.14 4.46 15.58
C ARG A 38 -7.39 3.65 14.31
N SER A 39 -8.26 4.14 13.43
CA SER A 39 -8.54 3.48 12.15
C SER A 39 -7.32 3.49 11.22
N VAL A 40 -6.57 4.59 11.19
CA VAL A 40 -5.31 4.68 10.43
C VAL A 40 -4.25 3.75 11.02
N ALA A 41 -4.13 3.68 12.34
CA ALA A 41 -3.22 2.75 13.00
C ALA A 41 -3.53 1.29 12.65
N TRP A 42 -4.80 0.89 12.64
CA TRP A 42 -5.22 -0.45 12.21
C TRP A 42 -4.88 -0.72 10.74
N LEU A 43 -5.04 0.27 9.86
CA LEU A 43 -4.71 0.11 8.45
C LEU A 43 -3.18 -0.04 8.26
N GLN A 44 -2.38 0.76 8.95
CA GLN A 44 -0.92 0.63 8.93
C GLN A 44 -0.46 -0.71 9.51
N LEU A 45 -1.12 -1.21 10.56
CA LEU A 45 -0.85 -2.54 11.11
C LEU A 45 -1.23 -3.66 10.14
N ALA A 46 -2.30 -3.49 9.37
CA ALA A 46 -2.68 -4.43 8.32
C ALA A 46 -1.62 -4.45 7.21
N CYS A 47 -1.12 -3.29 6.78
CA CYS A 47 0.00 -3.20 5.83
C CYS A 47 1.28 -3.85 6.40
N PHE A 48 1.60 -3.61 7.67
CA PHE A 48 2.72 -4.27 8.34
C PHE A 48 2.57 -5.80 8.32
N SER A 49 1.38 -6.30 8.66
CA SER A 49 1.09 -7.73 8.69
C SER A 49 1.15 -8.35 7.30
N GLU A 50 0.65 -7.65 6.28
CA GLU A 50 0.78 -8.07 4.88
C GLU A 50 2.26 -8.26 4.52
N VAL A 51 3.12 -7.28 4.82
CA VAL A 51 4.56 -7.37 4.49
C VAL A 51 5.24 -8.48 5.28
N LEU A 52 4.85 -8.67 6.55
CA LEU A 52 5.41 -9.71 7.42
C LEU A 52 5.10 -11.12 6.92
N PHE A 53 3.87 -11.35 6.47
CA PHE A 53 3.42 -12.67 6.03
C PHE A 53 3.54 -12.88 4.52
N GLY A 54 3.83 -11.84 3.75
CA GLY A 54 3.93 -11.91 2.29
C GLY A 54 2.65 -12.40 1.62
N LEU A 55 1.48 -12.05 2.17
CA LEU A 55 0.18 -12.60 1.75
C LEU A 55 -0.08 -12.41 0.26
N ARG A 56 0.39 -11.30 -0.33
CA ARG A 56 0.26 -11.04 -1.77
C ARG A 56 0.89 -12.12 -2.64
N HIS A 57 2.03 -12.69 -2.24
CA HIS A 57 2.70 -13.74 -3.02
C HIS A 57 1.89 -15.04 -2.97
N HIS A 58 1.36 -15.38 -1.80
CA HIS A 58 0.47 -16.53 -1.66
C HIS A 58 -0.81 -16.39 -2.49
N LEU A 59 -1.42 -15.19 -2.51
CA LEU A 59 -2.60 -14.92 -3.32
C LEU A 59 -2.29 -14.97 -4.82
N HIS A 60 -1.16 -14.40 -5.24
CA HIS A 60 -0.70 -14.45 -6.62
C HIS A 60 -0.49 -15.91 -7.10
N ASP A 61 0.23 -16.70 -6.30
CA ASP A 61 0.52 -18.09 -6.60
C ASP A 61 -0.75 -18.96 -6.60
N ALA A 62 -1.66 -18.73 -5.65
CA ALA A 62 -2.96 -19.41 -5.61
C ALA A 62 -3.80 -19.09 -6.85
N GLY A 63 -3.87 -17.81 -7.25
CA GLY A 63 -4.56 -17.39 -8.47
C GLY A 63 -3.95 -18.03 -9.73
N GLY A 64 -2.61 -18.06 -9.82
CA GLY A 64 -1.90 -18.75 -10.89
C GLY A 64 -2.18 -20.26 -10.92
N GLY A 65 -2.23 -20.90 -9.75
CA GLY A 65 -2.55 -22.32 -9.60
C GLY A 65 -3.96 -22.66 -10.08
N LEU A 66 -4.96 -21.87 -9.67
CA LEU A 66 -6.35 -22.04 -10.12
C LEU A 66 -6.49 -21.88 -11.63
N LEU A 67 -5.84 -20.89 -12.23
CA LEU A 67 -5.87 -20.68 -13.69
C LEU A 67 -5.21 -21.83 -14.46
N ARG A 68 -4.16 -22.45 -13.90
CA ARG A 68 -3.56 -23.66 -14.48
C ARG A 68 -4.50 -24.85 -14.41
N GLN A 69 -5.17 -25.07 -13.27
CA GLN A 69 -6.16 -26.14 -13.11
C GLN A 69 -7.32 -26.01 -14.11
N MET A 70 -7.72 -24.77 -14.44
CA MET A 70 -8.77 -24.50 -15.43
C MET A 70 -8.29 -24.49 -16.88
N ALA A 71 -7.01 -24.81 -17.17
CA ALA A 71 -6.39 -24.68 -18.49
C ALA A 71 -6.49 -23.26 -19.11
N ARG A 72 -6.71 -22.23 -18.29
CA ARG A 72 -6.86 -20.82 -18.69
C ARG A 72 -5.62 -19.97 -18.40
N TYR A 73 -4.52 -20.58 -18.00
CA TYR A 73 -3.30 -19.87 -17.65
C TYR A 73 -2.75 -19.03 -18.82
N ASN A 74 -2.89 -19.51 -20.06
CA ASN A 74 -2.41 -18.77 -21.24
C ASN A 74 -3.27 -17.54 -21.59
N THR A 75 -4.53 -17.50 -21.13
CA THR A 75 -5.45 -16.36 -21.32
C THR A 75 -5.49 -15.43 -20.10
N ARG A 76 -4.57 -15.59 -19.14
CA ARG A 76 -4.53 -14.76 -17.92
C ARG A 76 -4.32 -13.28 -18.19
N HIS A 77 -3.67 -12.95 -19.31
CA HIS A 77 -3.33 -11.57 -19.66
C HIS A 77 -4.57 -10.69 -19.70
N ASP A 78 -5.64 -11.12 -20.37
CA ASP A 78 -6.86 -10.31 -20.53
C ASP A 78 -7.59 -10.12 -19.19
N LEU A 79 -7.55 -11.15 -18.33
CA LEU A 79 -8.10 -11.08 -16.97
C LEU A 79 -7.27 -10.14 -16.07
N GLN A 80 -5.94 -10.21 -16.14
CA GLN A 80 -5.05 -9.30 -15.40
C GLN A 80 -5.23 -7.85 -15.85
N VAL A 81 -5.32 -7.60 -17.17
CA VAL A 81 -5.62 -6.27 -17.72
C VAL A 81 -6.97 -5.77 -17.22
N SER A 82 -8.01 -6.61 -17.26
CA SER A 82 -9.35 -6.23 -16.77
C SER A 82 -9.35 -5.86 -15.28
N LEU A 83 -8.68 -6.68 -14.46
CA LEU A 83 -8.52 -6.41 -13.02
C LEU A 83 -7.72 -5.13 -12.76
N LEU A 84 -6.67 -4.87 -13.55
CA LEU A 84 -5.88 -3.65 -13.43
C LEU A 84 -6.70 -2.40 -13.81
N VAL A 85 -7.52 -2.48 -14.87
CA VAL A 85 -8.43 -1.40 -15.26
C VAL A 85 -9.44 -1.11 -14.14
N VAL A 86 -10.04 -2.15 -13.55
CA VAL A 86 -10.94 -1.99 -12.39
C VAL A 86 -10.20 -1.34 -11.22
N LEU A 87 -8.97 -1.78 -10.91
CA LEU A 87 -8.15 -1.20 -9.85
C LEU A 87 -7.87 0.29 -10.09
N ILE A 88 -7.53 0.67 -11.33
CA ILE A 88 -7.30 2.07 -11.72
C ILE A 88 -8.58 2.89 -11.57
N ILE A 89 -9.73 2.38 -12.05
CA ILE A 89 -11.02 3.06 -11.92
C ILE A 89 -11.35 3.28 -10.44
N CYS A 90 -11.26 2.24 -9.60
CA CYS A 90 -11.47 2.35 -8.16
C CYS A 90 -10.53 3.38 -7.53
N THR A 91 -9.26 3.41 -7.94
CA THR A 91 -8.28 4.39 -7.45
C THR A 91 -8.68 5.82 -7.81
N VAL A 92 -9.08 6.06 -9.06
CA VAL A 92 -9.53 7.37 -9.53
C VAL A 92 -10.80 7.81 -8.80
N LEU A 93 -11.76 6.90 -8.61
CA LEU A 93 -13.00 7.20 -7.88
C LEU A 93 -12.73 7.54 -6.41
N VAL A 94 -11.85 6.78 -5.74
CA VAL A 94 -11.44 7.06 -4.36
C VAL A 94 -10.71 8.40 -4.29
N ALA A 95 -9.79 8.68 -5.20
CA ALA A 95 -9.07 9.95 -5.25
C ALA A 95 -10.02 11.14 -5.50
N ALA A 96 -10.98 11.00 -6.42
CA ALA A 96 -11.99 12.03 -6.71
C ALA A 96 -12.92 12.26 -5.51
N TRP A 97 -13.33 11.19 -4.82
CA TRP A 97 -14.14 11.27 -3.61
C TRP A 97 -13.36 11.93 -2.45
N LEU A 98 -12.09 11.57 -2.26
CA LEU A 98 -11.20 12.21 -1.28
C LEU A 98 -10.98 13.68 -1.61
N TRP A 99 -10.77 14.03 -2.88
CA TRP A 99 -10.62 15.42 -3.33
C TRP A 99 -11.90 16.24 -3.07
N HIS A 100 -13.06 15.69 -3.40
CA HIS A 100 -14.35 16.35 -3.19
C HIS A 100 -14.63 16.56 -1.69
N THR A 101 -14.43 15.53 -0.87
CA THR A 101 -14.61 15.62 0.58
C THR A 101 -13.60 16.56 1.25
N TRP A 102 -12.35 16.59 0.76
CA TRP A 102 -11.32 17.52 1.24
C TRP A 102 -11.73 18.97 0.99
N ARG A 103 -12.22 19.30 -0.22
CA ARG A 103 -12.71 20.66 -0.54
C ARG A 103 -13.87 21.12 0.35
N GLN A 104 -14.65 20.20 0.91
CA GLN A 104 -15.82 20.53 1.72
C GLN A 104 -15.54 20.60 3.23
N ARG A 105 -14.35 20.18 3.69
CA ARG A 105 -14.03 20.14 5.13
C ARG A 105 -13.06 21.26 5.50
N ALA A 106 -13.38 21.97 6.58
CA ALA A 106 -12.47 22.91 7.21
C ALA A 106 -11.15 22.24 7.62
N ASP A 107 -10.04 23.00 7.56
CA ASP A 107 -8.62 22.59 7.73
C ASP A 107 -8.30 21.69 8.94
N ALA A 108 -9.22 21.59 9.90
CA ALA A 108 -9.10 20.76 11.09
C ALA A 108 -8.95 19.26 10.80
N THR A 109 -9.58 18.71 9.74
CA THR A 109 -9.55 17.25 9.48
C THR A 109 -8.63 16.81 8.33
N ALA A 110 -8.02 17.76 7.61
CA ALA A 110 -7.17 17.48 6.46
C ALA A 110 -6.04 16.47 6.73
N PRO A 111 -5.30 16.52 7.86
CA PRO A 111 -4.20 15.57 8.11
C PRO A 111 -4.66 14.11 8.16
N LEU A 112 -5.85 13.86 8.73
CA LEU A 112 -6.43 12.52 8.81
C LEU A 112 -6.79 11.98 7.41
N PHE A 113 -7.39 12.81 6.56
CA PHE A 113 -7.75 12.43 5.19
C PHE A 113 -6.54 12.04 4.36
N VAL A 114 -5.50 12.87 4.42
CA VAL A 114 -4.24 12.61 3.71
C VAL A 114 -3.60 11.32 4.22
N ALA A 115 -3.65 11.05 5.52
CA ALA A 115 -3.16 9.79 6.08
C ALA A 115 -3.96 8.58 5.58
N PHE A 116 -5.29 8.67 5.46
CA PHE A 116 -6.11 7.62 4.84
C PHE A 116 -5.77 7.41 3.36
N ALA A 117 -5.58 8.50 2.61
CA ALA A 117 -5.21 8.43 1.20
C ALA A 117 -3.87 7.70 1.00
N ALA A 118 -2.85 8.10 1.77
CA ALA A 118 -1.52 7.48 1.73
C ALA A 118 -1.55 6.00 2.16
N SER A 119 -2.35 5.69 3.18
CA SER A 119 -2.61 4.32 3.63
C SER A 119 -3.27 3.48 2.53
N GLY A 120 -4.31 4.00 1.88
CA GLY A 120 -4.99 3.35 0.76
C GLY A 120 -4.07 3.15 -0.44
N PHE A 121 -3.20 4.10 -0.74
CA PHE A 121 -2.18 3.94 -1.78
C PHE A 121 -1.24 2.76 -1.53
N SER A 122 -0.86 2.52 -0.27
CA SER A 122 -0.06 1.34 0.09
C SER A 122 -0.83 0.04 -0.19
N VAL A 123 -2.10 -0.03 0.19
CA VAL A 123 -2.96 -1.19 -0.10
C VAL A 123 -3.16 -1.42 -1.59
N LEU A 124 -3.32 -0.35 -2.36
CA LEU A 124 -3.41 -0.42 -3.83
C LEU A 124 -2.12 -0.96 -4.43
N SER A 125 -0.95 -0.56 -3.91
CA SER A 125 0.33 -1.10 -4.40
C SER A 125 0.45 -2.61 -4.18
N PHE A 126 0.02 -3.14 -3.02
CA PHE A 126 -0.04 -4.59 -2.79
C PHE A 126 -1.02 -5.29 -3.75
N SER A 127 -2.17 -4.66 -3.99
CA SER A 127 -3.19 -5.20 -4.89
C SER A 127 -2.69 -5.27 -6.33
N ALA A 128 -1.93 -4.25 -6.76
CA ALA A 128 -1.27 -4.24 -8.06
C ALA A 128 -0.27 -5.39 -8.20
N GLU A 129 0.50 -5.70 -7.14
CA GLU A 129 1.43 -6.84 -7.13
C GLU A 129 0.71 -8.20 -7.23
N VAL A 130 -0.47 -8.35 -6.61
CA VAL A 130 -1.26 -9.60 -6.74
C VAL A 130 -1.72 -9.81 -8.19
N VAL A 131 -2.20 -8.76 -8.84
CA VAL A 131 -2.72 -8.81 -10.22
C VAL A 131 -1.61 -8.84 -11.28
N SER A 132 -0.39 -8.46 -10.89
CA SER A 132 0.63 -7.90 -11.74
C SER A 132 0.88 -8.61 -13.08
N LEU A 133 0.90 -7.79 -14.12
CA LEU A 133 1.51 -8.12 -15.41
C LEU A 133 3.03 -7.98 -15.25
N HIS A 134 3.79 -8.84 -15.90
CA HIS A 134 5.25 -8.88 -15.79
C HIS A 134 5.94 -7.50 -16.00
N SER A 135 5.33 -6.63 -16.82
CA SER A 135 5.77 -5.25 -17.07
C SER A 135 5.59 -4.30 -15.87
N VAL A 136 4.54 -4.48 -15.07
CA VAL A 136 4.27 -3.66 -13.87
C VAL A 136 5.23 -4.02 -12.75
N ASP A 137 5.47 -5.32 -12.53
CA ASP A 137 6.49 -5.79 -11.58
C ASP A 137 7.88 -5.27 -11.93
N ALA A 138 8.25 -5.33 -13.22
CA ALA A 138 9.55 -4.83 -13.67
C ALA A 138 9.76 -3.35 -13.32
N TRP A 139 8.71 -2.53 -13.35
CA TRP A 139 8.78 -1.12 -12.98
C TRP A 139 8.79 -0.91 -11.45
N LEU A 140 7.93 -1.58 -10.71
CA LEU A 140 7.84 -1.46 -9.24
C LEU A 140 9.12 -1.94 -8.53
N TYR A 141 9.75 -2.97 -9.08
CA TYR A 141 11.00 -3.54 -8.59
C TYR A 141 12.23 -3.02 -9.31
N ALA A 142 12.09 -2.00 -10.17
CA ALA A 142 13.24 -1.36 -10.80
C ALA A 142 14.17 -0.78 -9.72
N PRO A 143 15.48 -1.06 -9.78
CA PRO A 143 16.43 -0.56 -8.81
C PRO A 143 16.56 0.96 -8.93
N PHE A 144 16.40 1.65 -7.81
CA PHE A 144 16.67 3.08 -7.65
C PHE A 144 17.72 3.23 -6.54
N SER A 145 18.99 3.11 -6.93
CA SER A 145 20.13 3.02 -5.99
C SER A 145 20.03 1.79 -5.08
N ILE A 146 20.04 1.96 -3.75
CA ILE A 146 19.97 0.88 -2.74
C ILE A 146 18.52 0.39 -2.55
N PHE A 147 17.53 1.15 -3.02
CA PHE A 147 16.11 0.89 -2.83
C PHE A 147 15.42 0.56 -4.14
N ASN A 148 14.22 -0.03 -4.06
CA ASN A 148 13.35 -0.18 -5.22
C ASN A 148 12.24 0.87 -5.19
N VAL A 149 11.66 1.17 -6.36
CA VAL A 149 10.57 2.16 -6.49
C VAL A 149 9.46 1.89 -5.47
N ILE A 150 9.03 0.64 -5.33
CA ILE A 150 7.96 0.29 -4.39
C ILE A 150 8.29 0.58 -2.91
N SER A 151 9.53 0.34 -2.49
CA SER A 151 9.94 0.65 -1.12
C SER A 151 9.97 2.15 -0.84
N LEU A 152 10.30 2.98 -1.85
CA LEU A 152 10.23 4.43 -1.74
C LEU A 152 8.78 4.92 -1.66
N LEU A 153 7.89 4.29 -2.43
CA LEU A 153 6.46 4.57 -2.39
C LEU A 153 5.85 4.28 -1.01
N TRP A 154 6.17 3.12 -0.41
CA TRP A 154 5.74 2.80 0.95
C TRP A 154 6.33 3.75 1.99
N ALA A 155 7.62 4.09 1.87
CA ALA A 155 8.26 5.04 2.77
C ALA A 155 7.63 6.44 2.68
N ALA A 156 7.33 6.93 1.47
CA ALA A 156 6.67 8.22 1.27
C ALA A 156 5.24 8.23 1.84
N ALA A 157 4.50 7.13 1.64
CA ALA A 157 3.16 6.97 2.21
C ALA A 157 3.21 6.96 3.75
N ALA A 158 4.09 6.16 4.35
CA ALA A 158 4.27 6.09 5.79
C ALA A 158 4.74 7.44 6.39
N ALA A 159 5.67 8.12 5.72
CA ALA A 159 6.12 9.45 6.13
C ALA A 159 4.96 10.46 6.13
N THR A 160 4.13 10.45 5.09
CA THR A 160 2.93 11.29 4.98
C THR A 160 1.96 11.04 6.14
N VAL A 161 1.71 9.77 6.48
CA VAL A 161 0.89 9.36 7.62
C VAL A 161 1.48 9.87 8.94
N CYS A 162 2.78 9.69 9.15
CA CYS A 162 3.48 10.15 10.36
C CYS A 162 3.44 11.67 10.50
N VAL A 163 3.70 12.42 9.42
CA VAL A 163 3.63 13.89 9.42
C VAL A 163 2.23 14.36 9.77
N GLY A 164 1.20 13.78 9.15
CA GLY A 164 -0.19 14.08 9.49
C GLY A 164 -0.50 13.82 10.97
N ALA A 165 -0.01 12.71 11.52
CA ALA A 165 -0.23 12.32 12.91
C ALA A 165 0.46 13.28 13.89
N VAL A 166 1.67 13.74 13.55
CA VAL A 166 2.44 14.70 14.35
C VAL A 166 1.81 16.09 14.29
N ILE A 167 1.34 16.52 13.12
CA ILE A 167 0.61 17.79 12.98
C ILE A 167 -0.64 17.77 13.87
N GLU A 168 -1.40 16.68 13.84
CA GLU A 168 -2.62 16.56 14.65
C GLU A 168 -2.32 16.50 16.15
N ALA A 169 -1.22 15.85 16.56
CA ALA A 169 -0.81 15.77 17.97
C ALA A 169 -0.33 17.12 18.55
N ARG A 170 0.03 18.08 17.70
CA ARG A 170 0.46 19.43 18.10
C ARG A 170 -0.69 20.44 18.17
N ARG A 171 -1.88 20.08 17.66
CA ARG A 171 -3.11 20.87 17.76
C ARG A 171 -3.84 20.52 19.06
#